data_AF-B9AFI1-F1
#
_entry.id   AF-B9AFI1-F1
#
_cell.length_a   1.000
_cell.length_b   1.000
_cell.length_c   1.000
_cell.angle_alpha   90.00
_cell.angle_beta   90.00
_cell.angle_gamma   90.00
#
_symmetry.space_group_name_H-M   'P 1'
#
loop_
_entity.id
_entity.type
_entity.pdbx_description
1 polymer ?
#
loop_
_entity_poly.entity_id
_entity_poly.type
_entity_poly.pdbx_seq_one_letter_code
_entity_poly.pdbx_strand_id
1 'polypeptide(L)'
;MGFYSTKTSEEKRVKQLTGDIHLSEEFKEEIKNRDIPIYQGYNIQKRLRFEVEQGQLKGDEVDSRLMELLEENSKNNVSNIYTQEIKKDSDSPNRIPPRPQTNEFKIPPRARDGKTFSTDLTQKEMLEKIIKQNQKIINQNKIIIEELKKVNK
;
A
#
# COMPACT_ATOMS: atom_id res chain seq x y z
N MET A 1 3.98 -25.75 14.35
CA MET A 1 4.60 -25.03 13.22
C MET A 1 4.30 -23.55 13.39
N GLY A 2 5.32 -22.69 13.42
CA GLY A 2 5.12 -21.24 13.55
C GLY A 2 4.54 -20.64 12.27
N PHE A 3 3.68 -19.64 12.41
CA PHE A 3 3.15 -18.89 11.27
C PHE A 3 4.27 -18.00 10.72
N TYR A 4 4.80 -18.35 9.55
CA TYR A 4 5.73 -17.48 8.82
C TYR A 4 4.92 -16.32 8.22
N SER A 5 5.37 -15.08 8.38
CA SER A 5 4.79 -13.97 7.61
C SER A 5 5.15 -14.16 6.13
N THR A 6 4.13 -14.03 5.27
CA THR A 6 4.24 -14.20 3.81
C THR A 6 4.94 -13.02 3.12
N LYS A 7 5.34 -11.99 3.87
CA LYS A 7 5.98 -10.80 3.31
C LYS A 7 7.45 -11.08 3.01
N THR A 8 7.86 -10.79 1.78
CA THR A 8 9.26 -10.91 1.34
C THR A 8 10.16 -9.97 2.15
N SER A 9 11.46 -10.22 2.17
CA SER A 9 12.47 -9.33 2.76
C SER A 9 12.35 -7.90 2.23
N GLU A 10 12.07 -7.77 0.94
CA GLU A 10 11.94 -6.54 0.19
C GLU A 10 10.70 -5.76 0.63
N GLU A 11 9.54 -6.42 0.77
CA GLU A 11 8.32 -5.78 1.26
C GLU A 11 8.49 -5.23 2.68
N LYS A 12 9.21 -5.97 3.54
CA LYS A 12 9.54 -5.50 4.89
C LYS A 12 10.46 -4.29 4.84
N ARG A 13 11.46 -4.30 3.96
CA ARG A 13 12.40 -3.19 3.80
C ARG A 13 11.71 -1.92 3.33
N VAL A 14 10.79 -2.02 2.35
CA VAL A 14 9.97 -0.87 1.92
C VAL A 14 9.15 -0.32 3.09
N LYS A 15 8.55 -1.19 3.91
CA LYS A 15 7.77 -0.77 5.08
C LYS A 15 8.65 -0.11 6.15
N GLN A 16 9.87 -0.55 6.37
CA GLN A 16 10.82 0.08 7.29
C GLN A 16 11.21 1.48 6.80
N LEU A 17 11.50 1.62 5.51
CA LEU A 17 11.98 2.86 4.92
C LEU A 17 10.90 3.92 4.78
N THR A 18 9.66 3.51 4.47
CA THR A 18 8.61 4.47 4.08
C THR A 18 7.39 4.42 4.98
N GLY A 19 7.23 3.40 5.83
CA GLY A 19 6.03 3.14 6.62
C GLY A 19 5.04 2.17 5.96
N ASP A 20 3.94 1.88 6.67
CA ASP A 20 2.94 0.92 6.20
C ASP A 20 1.79 1.55 5.40
N ILE A 21 0.78 2.06 6.10
CA ILE A 21 -0.36 2.77 5.50
C ILE A 21 -0.06 4.27 5.44
N HIS A 22 0.64 4.77 6.46
CA HIS A 22 1.09 6.15 6.55
C HIS A 22 2.60 6.20 6.39
N LEU A 23 3.09 7.35 5.93
CA LEU A 23 4.52 7.61 5.89
C LEU A 23 5.10 7.59 7.32
N SER A 24 6.25 6.95 7.51
CA SER A 24 7.01 7.04 8.77
C SER A 24 7.48 8.48 9.01
N GLU A 25 7.68 8.86 10.27
CA GLU A 25 8.11 10.22 10.60
C GLU A 25 9.50 10.51 10.04
N GLU A 26 10.41 9.53 10.08
CA GLU A 26 11.76 9.64 9.52
C GLU A 26 11.69 9.89 8.01
N PHE A 27 10.77 9.23 7.30
CA PHE A 27 10.61 9.43 5.86
C PHE A 27 9.97 10.77 5.54
N LYS A 28 9.03 11.25 6.37
CA LYS A 28 8.43 12.58 6.25
C LYS A 28 9.48 13.69 6.43
N GLU A 29 10.40 13.52 7.37
CA GLU A 29 11.50 14.46 7.57
C GLU A 29 12.43 14.48 6.35
N GLU A 30 12.76 13.30 5.81
CA GLU A 30 13.62 13.22 4.63
C GLU A 30 13.01 13.88 3.38
N ILE A 31 11.73 13.60 3.07
CA ILE A 31 11.06 14.24 1.94
C ILE A 31 10.94 15.75 2.15
N LYS A 32 10.76 16.21 3.39
CA LYS A 32 10.72 17.64 3.73
C LYS A 32 12.08 18.31 3.53
N ASN A 33 13.17 17.65 3.94
CA ASN A 33 14.54 18.15 3.74
C ASN A 33 14.89 18.28 2.25
N ARG A 34 14.35 17.37 1.43
CA ARG A 34 14.50 17.36 -0.04
C ARG A 34 13.52 18.27 -0.79
N ASP A 35 12.68 19.03 -0.08
CA ASP A 35 11.58 19.86 -0.62
C ASP A 35 10.62 19.07 -1.54
N ILE A 36 10.37 17.81 -1.19
CA ILE A 36 9.44 16.92 -1.86
C ILE A 36 8.07 17.05 -1.18
N PRO A 37 7.00 17.41 -1.92
CA PRO A 37 5.66 17.47 -1.36
C PRO A 37 5.20 16.12 -0.79
N ILE A 38 4.44 16.14 0.32
CA ILE A 38 3.96 14.93 1.00
C ILE A 38 3.22 13.96 0.05
N TYR A 39 2.42 14.48 -0.89
CA TYR A 39 1.71 13.64 -1.86
C TYR A 39 2.67 12.85 -2.76
N GLN A 40 3.84 13.41 -3.11
CA GLN A 40 4.87 12.68 -3.83
C GLN A 40 5.53 11.63 -2.96
N GLY A 41 5.72 11.89 -1.66
CA GLY A 41 6.18 10.86 -0.71
C GLY A 41 5.29 9.61 -0.73
N TYR A 42 3.96 9.79 -0.76
CA TYR A 42 3.01 8.67 -0.93
C TYR A 42 3.12 7.98 -2.28
N ASN A 43 3.36 8.74 -3.37
CA ASN A 43 3.57 8.15 -4.69
C ASN A 43 4.84 7.29 -4.74
N ILE A 44 5.94 7.76 -4.13
CA ILE A 44 7.20 7.03 -4.01
C ILE A 44 6.98 5.71 -3.24
N GLN A 45 6.32 5.78 -2.08
CA GLN A 45 5.95 4.59 -1.30
C GLN A 45 5.13 3.59 -2.13
N LYS A 46 4.09 4.07 -2.83
CA LYS A 46 3.22 3.24 -3.65
C LYS A 46 3.97 2.58 -4.80
N ARG A 47 4.86 3.32 -5.45
CA ARG A 47 5.68 2.83 -6.56
C ARG A 47 6.64 1.74 -6.11
N LEU A 48 7.36 1.95 -5.01
CA LEU A 48 8.27 0.94 -4.47
C LEU A 48 7.55 -0.35 -4.09
N ARG A 49 6.37 -0.25 -3.45
CA ARG A 49 5.55 -1.42 -3.14
C ARG A 49 5.17 -2.20 -4.39
N PHE A 50 4.72 -1.49 -5.42
CA PHE A 50 4.35 -2.12 -6.69
C PHE A 50 5.55 -2.80 -7.37
N GLU A 51 6.70 -2.13 -7.45
CA GLU A 51 7.91 -2.69 -8.09
C GLU A 51 8.42 -3.96 -7.33
N VAL A 52 8.33 -3.98 -6.00
CA VAL A 52 8.59 -5.18 -5.19
C VAL A 52 7.56 -6.28 -5.42
N GLU A 53 6.26 -5.96 -5.43
CA GLU A 53 5.18 -6.93 -5.67
C GLU A 53 5.28 -7.59 -7.06
N GLN A 54 5.77 -6.84 -8.06
CA GLN A 54 6.05 -7.37 -9.40
C GLN A 54 7.37 -8.16 -9.48
N GLY A 55 8.13 -8.25 -8.38
CA GLY A 55 9.42 -8.94 -8.33
C GLY A 55 10.54 -8.26 -9.13
N GLN A 56 10.40 -6.95 -9.39
CA GLN A 56 11.37 -6.16 -10.16
C GLN A 56 12.57 -5.73 -9.32
N LEU A 57 12.39 -5.65 -8.00
CA LEU A 57 13.44 -5.30 -7.05
C LEU A 57 13.77 -6.51 -6.18
N LYS A 58 15.06 -6.82 -6.06
CA LYS A 58 15.58 -7.95 -5.27
C LYS A 58 16.68 -7.51 -4.31
N GLY A 59 16.63 -8.01 -3.08
CA GLY A 59 17.64 -7.72 -2.07
C GLY A 59 17.82 -6.21 -1.82
N ASP A 60 19.05 -5.73 -1.97
CA ASP A 60 19.44 -4.34 -1.68
C ASP A 60 19.04 -3.32 -2.76
N GLU A 61 18.43 -3.78 -3.86
CA GLU A 61 17.94 -2.89 -4.93
C GLU A 61 16.85 -1.93 -4.43
N VAL A 62 16.11 -2.30 -3.38
CA VAL A 62 15.08 -1.45 -2.76
C VAL A 62 15.69 -0.14 -2.24
N ASP A 63 16.87 -0.21 -1.63
CA ASP A 63 17.53 0.96 -1.04
C ASP A 63 18.01 1.90 -2.15
N SER A 64 18.63 1.35 -3.20
CA SER A 64 19.10 2.12 -4.36
C SER A 64 17.93 2.78 -5.08
N ARG A 65 16.86 2.02 -5.30
CA ARG A 65 15.66 2.49 -6.00
C ARG A 65 14.94 3.60 -5.24
N LEU A 66 14.90 3.53 -3.91
CA LEU A 66 14.34 4.62 -3.10
C LEU A 66 15.16 5.90 -3.27
N MET A 67 16.49 5.81 -3.25
CA MET A 67 17.36 6.98 -3.42
C MET A 67 17.18 7.62 -4.80
N GLU A 68 17.10 6.82 -5.86
CA GLU A 68 16.78 7.30 -7.22
C GLU A 68 15.45 8.07 -7.23
N LEU A 69 14.39 7.51 -6.65
CA LEU A 69 13.08 8.17 -6.63
C LEU A 69 13.09 9.46 -5.80
N LEU A 70 13.86 9.50 -4.72
CA LEU A 70 14.05 10.73 -3.93
C LEU A 70 14.82 11.79 -4.72
N GLU A 71 15.85 11.40 -5.47
CA GLU A 71 16.62 12.32 -6.33
C GLU A 71 15.80 12.83 -7.51
N GLU A 72 15.05 11.96 -8.20
CA GLU A 72 14.16 12.31 -9.31
C GLU A 72 13.11 13.37 -8.91
N ASN A 73 12.60 13.29 -7.68
CA ASN A 73 11.53 14.16 -7.18
C ASN A 73 12.02 15.36 -6.37
N SER A 74 13.30 15.38 -5.97
CA SER A 74 13.84 16.44 -5.15
C SER A 74 14.11 17.70 -5.95
N LYS A 75 13.95 18.85 -5.28
CA LYS A 75 14.36 20.16 -5.80
C LYS A 75 15.71 20.61 -5.24
N ASN A 76 16.22 19.93 -4.21
CA ASN A 76 17.41 20.29 -3.48
C ASN A 76 18.41 19.12 -3.46
N ASN A 77 19.69 19.41 -3.67
CA ASN A 77 20.72 18.38 -3.50
C ASN A 77 20.96 18.14 -2.00
N VAL A 78 20.57 16.96 -1.53
CA VAL A 78 20.83 16.49 -0.16
C VAL A 78 21.91 15.42 -0.20
N SER A 79 23.01 15.63 0.53
CA SER A 79 24.18 14.75 0.52
C SER A 79 24.03 13.47 1.34
N ASN A 80 23.01 13.39 2.20
CA ASN A 80 22.82 12.26 3.11
C ASN A 80 22.17 11.07 2.40
N ILE A 81 22.61 9.87 2.76
CA ILE A 81 22.07 8.60 2.28
C ILE A 81 21.08 8.08 3.32
N TYR A 82 19.81 8.48 3.18
CA TYR A 82 18.72 8.14 4.09
C TYR A 82 18.64 6.64 4.43
N THR A 83 18.83 5.78 3.43
CA THR A 83 18.71 4.32 3.59
C THR A 83 19.78 3.71 4.50
N GLN A 84 20.93 4.38 4.68
CA GLN A 84 21.99 3.95 5.60
C GLN A 84 21.70 4.30 7.06
N GLU A 85 20.91 5.37 7.30
CA GLU A 85 20.52 5.79 8.64
C GLU A 85 19.43 4.88 9.24
N ILE A 86 18.57 4.33 8.37
CA ILE A 86 17.53 3.36 8.76
C ILE A 86 18.11 1.96 8.88
N LYS A 87 18.29 1.49 10.12
CA LYS A 87 18.73 0.12 10.42
C LYS A 87 17.88 -0.91 9.66
N LYS A 88 18.54 -1.77 8.88
CA LYS A 88 17.91 -3.00 8.39
C LYS A 88 17.59 -3.84 9.61
N ASP A 89 16.32 -4.19 9.81
CA ASP A 89 16.05 -5.28 10.76
C ASP A 89 16.85 -6.46 10.22
N SER A 90 17.81 -6.94 10.99
CA SER A 90 18.49 -8.21 10.72
C SER A 90 17.44 -9.26 10.35
N ASP A 91 17.77 -10.22 9.49
CA ASP A 91 16.98 -11.42 9.16
C ASP A 91 16.70 -12.29 10.40
N SER A 92 16.14 -11.69 11.45
CA SER A 92 15.60 -12.34 12.59
C SER A 92 14.45 -13.18 12.05
N PRO A 93 14.47 -14.50 12.27
CA PRO A 93 13.43 -15.37 11.78
C PRO A 93 12.10 -14.78 12.26
N ASN A 94 11.21 -14.57 11.29
CA ASN A 94 9.90 -13.93 11.34
C ASN A 94 8.99 -14.54 12.44
N ARG A 95 9.38 -14.44 13.71
CA ARG A 95 8.71 -15.04 14.86
C ARG A 95 7.73 -14.00 15.36
N ILE A 96 6.48 -14.18 14.95
CA ILE A 96 5.37 -13.49 15.59
C ILE A 96 5.46 -13.81 17.08
N PRO A 97 5.53 -12.82 17.98
CA PRO A 97 5.52 -13.09 19.42
C PRO A 97 4.28 -13.92 19.74
N PRO A 98 4.40 -14.95 20.62
CA PRO A 98 3.27 -15.79 20.95
C PRO A 98 2.11 -14.91 21.42
N ARG A 99 0.93 -15.13 20.83
CA ARG A 99 -0.30 -14.43 21.20
C ARG A 99 -0.44 -14.49 22.73
N PRO A 100 -0.61 -13.37 23.44
CA PRO A 100 -0.90 -13.44 24.87
C PRO A 100 -2.12 -14.34 25.06
N GLN A 101 -2.00 -15.32 25.97
CA GLN A 101 -3.07 -16.26 26.27
C GLN A 101 -4.23 -15.47 26.87
N THR A 102 -5.17 -15.05 26.04
CA THR A 102 -6.47 -14.58 26.51
C THR A 102 -7.21 -15.81 26.98
N ASN A 103 -7.50 -15.90 28.29
CA ASN A 103 -8.43 -16.87 28.84
C ASN A 103 -9.66 -16.92 27.94
N GLU A 104 -9.91 -18.10 27.35
CA GLU A 104 -10.95 -18.30 26.34
C GLU A 104 -12.33 -17.99 26.94
N PHE A 105 -12.82 -16.77 26.73
CA PHE A 105 -14.26 -16.55 26.75
C PHE A 105 -14.83 -17.35 25.57
N LYS A 106 -15.46 -18.50 25.86
CA LYS A 106 -16.22 -19.29 24.89
C LYS A 106 -17.41 -18.45 24.41
N ILE A 107 -17.19 -17.65 23.39
CA ILE A 107 -18.27 -17.02 22.64
C ILE A 107 -18.91 -18.15 21.81
N PRO A 108 -20.20 -18.48 21.99
CA PRO A 108 -20.84 -19.52 21.20
C PRO A 108 -20.77 -19.15 19.72
N PRO A 109 -20.61 -20.13 18.81
CA PRO A 109 -20.53 -19.84 17.39
C PRO A 109 -21.84 -19.18 16.96
N ARG A 110 -21.73 -17.91 16.54
CA ARG A 110 -22.82 -17.22 15.86
C ARG A 110 -23.07 -18.00 14.58
N ALA A 111 -24.30 -18.51 14.40
CA ALA A 111 -24.73 -19.20 13.19
C ALA A 111 -24.48 -18.28 11.99
N ARG A 112 -23.32 -18.48 11.35
CA ARG A 112 -22.91 -17.75 10.16
C ARG A 112 -23.33 -18.65 9.03
N ASP A 113 -24.43 -18.29 8.35
CA ASP A 113 -24.84 -18.96 7.12
C ASP A 113 -23.61 -19.02 6.19
N GLY A 114 -23.14 -20.24 5.94
CA GLY A 114 -21.94 -20.55 5.18
C GLY A 114 -22.10 -20.28 3.69
N LYS A 115 -22.51 -19.07 3.30
CA LYS A 115 -22.41 -18.63 1.90
C LYS A 115 -20.95 -18.38 1.57
N THR A 116 -20.30 -19.42 1.06
CA THR A 116 -19.09 -19.28 0.26
C THR A 116 -19.44 -18.45 -0.98
N PHE A 117 -18.80 -17.28 -1.14
CA PHE A 117 -18.93 -16.51 -2.37
C PHE A 117 -18.22 -17.28 -3.49
N SER A 118 -19.00 -17.86 -4.41
CA SER A 118 -18.48 -18.43 -5.65
C SER A 118 -17.74 -17.33 -6.42
N THR A 119 -16.48 -17.57 -6.76
CA THR A 119 -15.68 -16.73 -7.66
C THR A 119 -16.00 -16.99 -9.13
N ASP A 120 -16.77 -18.03 -9.44
CA ASP A 120 -17.19 -18.37 -10.79
C ASP A 120 -18.51 -17.67 -11.11
N LEU A 121 -18.40 -16.40 -11.50
CA LEU A 121 -19.52 -15.68 -12.12
C LEU A 121 -19.66 -16.17 -13.55
N THR A 122 -20.86 -16.61 -13.91
CA THR A 122 -21.17 -16.90 -15.31
C THR A 122 -21.02 -15.63 -16.15
N GLN A 123 -20.71 -15.75 -17.45
CA GLN A 123 -20.57 -14.60 -18.36
C GLN A 123 -21.78 -13.65 -18.30
N LYS A 124 -22.98 -14.20 -18.10
CA LYS A 124 -24.23 -13.46 -17.94
C LYS A 124 -24.25 -12.58 -16.68
N GLU A 125 -23.82 -13.11 -15.55
CA GLU A 125 -23.78 -12.36 -14.29
C GLU A 125 -22.67 -11.30 -14.29
N MET A 126 -21.55 -11.59 -14.94
CA MET A 126 -20.48 -10.62 -15.16
C MET A 126 -20.96 -9.45 -16.03
N LEU A 127 -21.67 -9.74 -17.12
CA LEU A 127 -22.28 -8.73 -17.98
C LEU A 127 -23.29 -7.87 -17.22
N GLU A 128 -24.15 -8.47 -16.39
CA GLU A 128 -25.12 -7.74 -15.60
C GLU A 128 -24.45 -6.80 -14.57
N LYS A 129 -23.34 -7.23 -13.96
CA LYS A 129 -22.53 -6.38 -13.08
C LYS A 129 -21.89 -5.20 -13.83
N ILE A 130 -21.34 -5.44 -15.02
CA ILE A 130 -20.77 -4.39 -15.88
C ILE A 130 -21.84 -3.36 -16.24
N ILE A 131 -23.04 -3.81 -16.64
CA ILE A 131 -24.16 -2.91 -16.95
C ILE A 131 -24.56 -2.06 -15.75
N LYS A 132 -24.69 -2.66 -14.55
CA LYS A 132 -25.01 -1.93 -13.32
C LYS A 132 -23.92 -0.92 -12.95
N GLN A 133 -22.65 -1.25 -13.14
CA GLN A 133 -21.54 -0.31 -12.92
C GLN A 133 -21.58 0.85 -13.92
N ASN A 134 -21.77 0.56 -15.21
CA ASN A 134 -21.88 1.59 -16.25
C ASN A 134 -23.06 2.54 -15.99
N GLN A 135 -24.21 2.03 -15.54
CA GLN A 135 -25.35 2.87 -15.17
C GLN A 135 -25.01 3.85 -14.04
N LYS A 136 -24.23 3.41 -13.04
CA LYS A 136 -23.76 4.29 -11.95
C LYS A 136 -22.84 5.39 -12.48
N ILE A 137 -21.89 5.03 -13.33
CA ILE A 137 -20.96 5.98 -13.95
C ILE A 137 -21.72 7.03 -14.77
N ILE A 138 -22.69 6.61 -15.60
CA ILE A 138 -23.52 7.52 -16.38
C ILE A 138 -24.28 8.50 -15.48
N ASN A 139 -24.86 8.02 -14.38
CA ASN A 139 -25.58 8.87 -13.45
C ASN A 139 -24.65 9.89 -12.77
N GLN A 140 -23.44 9.49 -12.39
CA GLN A 140 -22.43 10.40 -11.85
C GLN A 140 -22.01 11.45 -12.88
N ASN A 141 -21.77 11.05 -14.13
CA ASN A 141 -21.41 11.98 -15.21
C ASN A 141 -22.50 13.02 -15.46
N LYS A 142 -23.78 12.66 -15.34
CA LYS A 142 -24.89 13.62 -15.45
C LYS A 142 -24.80 14.71 -14.39
N ILE A 143 -24.54 14.34 -13.13
CA ILE A 143 -24.40 15.29 -12.02
C ILE A 143 -23.22 16.24 -12.29
N ILE A 144 -22.07 15.68 -12.67
CA ILE A 144 -20.86 16.47 -12.97
C ILE A 144 -21.14 17.48 -14.10
N ILE A 145 -21.82 17.05 -15.18
CA ILE A 145 -22.16 17.94 -16.29
C ILE A 145 -23.11 19.07 -15.85
N GLU A 146 -24.09 18.78 -14.98
CA GLU A 146 -24.97 19.82 -14.43
C GLU A 146 -24.21 20.83 -13.56
N GLU A 147 -23.26 20.38 -12.75
CA GLU A 147 -22.40 21.24 -11.95
C GLU A 147 -21.51 22.11 -12.84
N LEU A 148 -20.86 21.53 -13.85
CA LEU A 148 -20.04 22.28 -14.81
C LEU A 148 -20.85 23.35 -15.58
N LYS A 149 -22.11 23.07 -15.92
CA LYS A 149 -23.01 24.05 -16.56
C LYS A 149 -23.38 25.22 -15.64
N LYS A 150 -23.38 25.03 -14.32
CA LYS A 150 -23.63 26.10 -13.34
C LYS A 150 -22.41 27.00 -13.16
N VAL A 151 -21.20 26.46 -13.31
CA VAL A 151 -19.94 27.22 -13.21
C VAL A 151 -19.67 28.05 -14.48
N ASN A 152 -20.14 27.59 -15.65
CA ASN A 152 -20.02 28.30 -16.92
C ASN A 152 -21.16 29.33 -17.20
N LYS A 153 -21.89 29.75 -16.17
CA LYS A 153 -22.87 30.86 -16.20
C LYS A 153 -22.39 31.96 -15.26
#